data_AF-A0A6P3WZY4-F1
#
_entry.id   AF-A0A6P3WZY4-F1
#
_cell.length_a   1.000
_cell.length_b   1.000
_cell.length_c   1.000
_cell.angle_alpha   90.00
_cell.angle_beta   90.00
_cell.angle_gamma   90.00
#
_symmetry.space_group_name_H-M   'P 1'
#
loop_
_entity.id
_entity.type
_entity.pdbx_description
1 polymer ?
#
loop_
_entity_poly.entity_id
_entity_poly.type
_entity_poly.pdbx_seq_one_letter_code
_entity_poly.pdbx_strand_id
1 'polypeptide(L)'
;MASLEDSWKEATEDLDERVCDYWFAWLQELYSDEKRTYHNLDSLREKLNHYHEIKGNLKNPRAVLLAIFFQNFEYDPKAMDDEDKNVDHFTSFANQADIPSDSKLREETCVLLKVAATHSTDAHKVGGAYGGDDVHYFLDLDMAVLGSSPDSYAEYRERIRGEYYFLSEPMYTALRLKVLQNFLQIPNIFATIEFREKLEEQARQNIQAEVELLS
;
A
#
# COMPACT_ATOMS: atom_id res chain seq x y z
N MET A 1 11.20 -10.11 10.84
CA MET A 1 10.73 -9.67 9.51
C MET A 1 9.74 -10.70 9.03
N ALA A 2 8.56 -10.27 8.58
CA ALA A 2 7.49 -11.12 8.10
C ALA A 2 7.94 -11.90 6.87
N SER A 3 7.55 -13.18 6.80
CA SER A 3 7.76 -14.01 5.62
C SER A 3 6.66 -13.73 4.61
N LEU A 4 7.06 -13.46 3.35
CA LEU A 4 6.12 -13.30 2.24
C LEU A 4 5.32 -14.59 2.03
N GLU A 5 6.00 -15.73 2.07
CA GLU A 5 5.39 -17.04 1.86
C GLU A 5 4.41 -17.39 2.97
N ASP A 6 4.76 -17.14 4.23
CA ASP A 6 3.85 -17.44 5.36
C ASP A 6 2.63 -16.50 5.33
N SER A 7 2.82 -15.23 4.97
CA SER A 7 1.70 -14.28 4.86
C SER A 7 0.81 -14.60 3.67
N TRP A 8 1.36 -15.11 2.56
CA TRP A 8 0.58 -15.60 1.43
C TRP A 8 -0.21 -16.86 1.79
N LYS A 9 0.40 -17.80 2.51
CA LYS A 9 -0.28 -19.00 3.03
C LYS A 9 -1.39 -18.64 4.01
N GLU A 10 -1.19 -17.67 4.91
CA GLU A 10 -2.24 -17.13 5.78
C GLU A 10 -3.40 -16.53 4.96
N ALA A 11 -3.09 -15.85 3.85
CA ALA A 11 -4.11 -15.29 2.95
C ALA A 11 -4.89 -16.36 2.15
N THR A 12 -4.33 -17.56 1.99
CA THR A 12 -4.80 -18.58 1.04
C THR A 12 -5.04 -19.97 1.66
N GLU A 13 -5.07 -20.08 2.98
CA GLU A 13 -5.06 -21.35 3.76
C GLU A 13 -6.04 -22.44 3.30
N ASP A 14 -7.21 -22.07 2.77
CA ASP A 14 -8.29 -22.99 2.36
C ASP A 14 -8.54 -23.02 0.83
N LEU A 15 -7.65 -22.45 0.03
CA LEU A 15 -7.78 -22.36 -1.42
C LEU A 15 -6.99 -23.47 -2.14
N ASP A 16 -7.25 -23.64 -3.44
CA ASP A 16 -6.49 -24.59 -4.26
C ASP A 16 -5.00 -24.23 -4.29
N GLU A 17 -4.17 -25.13 -3.74
CA GLU A 17 -2.72 -24.94 -3.58
C GLU A 17 -2.02 -24.67 -4.91
N ARG A 18 -2.43 -25.33 -6.01
CA ARG A 18 -1.76 -25.16 -7.32
C ARG A 18 -2.04 -23.79 -7.90
N VAL A 19 -3.27 -23.29 -7.71
CA VAL A 19 -3.64 -21.92 -8.10
C VAL A 19 -2.83 -20.93 -7.26
N CYS A 20 -2.78 -21.13 -5.94
CA CYS A 20 -2.07 -20.22 -5.03
C CYS A 20 -0.57 -20.17 -5.31
N ASP A 21 0.07 -21.31 -5.59
CA ASP A 21 1.50 -21.37 -5.96
C ASP A 21 1.77 -20.64 -7.28
N TYR A 22 0.91 -20.83 -8.29
CA TYR A 22 1.03 -20.15 -9.58
C TYR A 22 0.97 -18.62 -9.42
N TRP A 23 -0.05 -18.13 -8.70
CA TRP A 23 -0.24 -16.69 -8.50
C TRP A 23 0.85 -16.08 -7.61
N PHE A 24 1.33 -16.80 -6.61
CA PHE A 24 2.44 -16.32 -5.79
C PHE A 24 3.74 -16.21 -6.58
N ALA A 25 4.06 -17.21 -7.41
CA ALA A 25 5.23 -17.16 -8.27
C ALA A 25 5.18 -15.98 -9.23
N TRP A 26 4.00 -15.71 -9.83
CA TRP A 26 3.82 -14.56 -10.71
C TRP A 26 3.95 -13.23 -9.96
N LEU A 27 3.35 -13.11 -8.78
CA LEU A 27 3.51 -11.94 -7.92
C LEU A 27 4.99 -11.71 -7.58
N GLN A 28 5.72 -12.76 -7.21
CA GLN A 28 7.14 -12.66 -6.93
C GLN A 28 7.94 -12.18 -8.15
N GLU A 29 7.63 -12.67 -9.35
CA GLU A 29 8.25 -12.21 -10.59
C GLU A 29 8.01 -10.72 -10.82
N LEU A 30 6.75 -10.26 -10.72
CA LEU A 30 6.38 -8.86 -10.94
C LEU A 30 7.04 -7.91 -9.94
N TYR A 31 7.01 -8.26 -8.65
CA TYR A 31 7.63 -7.46 -7.59
C TYR A 31 9.17 -7.56 -7.58
N SER A 32 9.76 -8.43 -8.41
CA SER A 32 11.22 -8.51 -8.63
C SER A 32 11.69 -7.74 -9.86
N ASP A 33 10.79 -7.07 -10.60
CA ASP A 33 11.19 -6.22 -11.73
C ASP A 33 12.12 -5.10 -11.26
N GLU A 34 13.31 -5.00 -11.86
CA GLU A 34 14.34 -4.01 -11.53
C GLU A 34 13.87 -2.56 -11.67
N LYS A 35 12.80 -2.31 -12.44
CA LYS A 35 12.19 -0.98 -12.58
C LYS A 35 11.37 -0.58 -11.36
N ARG A 36 10.93 -1.54 -10.54
CA ARG A 36 10.21 -1.27 -9.27
C ARG A 36 11.22 -1.03 -8.17
N THR A 37 11.81 0.16 -8.16
CA THR A 37 12.84 0.49 -7.16
C THR A 37 12.26 0.68 -5.75
N TYR A 38 10.95 0.97 -5.61
CA TYR A 38 10.27 1.00 -4.33
C TYR A 38 9.18 -0.07 -4.20
N HIS A 39 8.26 -0.20 -5.15
CA HIS A 39 7.11 -1.12 -5.11
C HIS A 39 7.50 -2.58 -5.41
N ASN A 40 8.48 -3.09 -4.66
CA ASN A 40 9.09 -4.41 -4.81
C ASN A 40 8.88 -5.30 -3.57
N LEU A 41 9.54 -6.46 -3.56
CA LEU A 41 9.44 -7.43 -2.47
C LEU A 41 9.85 -6.88 -1.10
N ASP A 42 10.75 -5.89 -1.03
CA ASP A 42 11.19 -5.32 0.25
C ASP A 42 10.12 -4.41 0.86
N SER A 43 9.52 -3.50 0.07
CA SER A 43 8.41 -2.68 0.58
C SER A 43 7.18 -3.52 0.92
N LEU A 44 6.94 -4.61 0.17
CA LEU A 44 5.89 -5.57 0.51
C LEU A 44 6.15 -6.23 1.88
N ARG A 45 7.40 -6.62 2.18
CA ARG A 45 7.78 -7.17 3.50
C ARG A 45 7.63 -6.13 4.61
N GLU A 46 8.01 -4.88 4.36
CA GLU A 46 7.86 -3.78 5.31
C GLU A 46 6.39 -3.55 5.65
N LYS A 47 5.53 -3.50 4.63
CA LYS A 47 4.08 -3.38 4.81
C LYS A 47 3.50 -4.56 5.59
N LEU A 48 3.96 -5.79 5.31
CA LEU A 48 3.53 -6.97 6.06
C LEU A 48 4.01 -6.97 7.52
N ASN A 49 5.18 -6.40 7.84
CA ASN A 49 5.59 -6.23 9.23
C ASN A 49 4.57 -5.39 10.01
N HIS A 50 4.15 -4.25 9.44
CA HIS A 50 3.13 -3.42 10.05
C HIS A 50 1.77 -4.12 10.12
N TYR A 51 1.38 -4.86 9.08
CA TYR A 51 0.15 -5.65 9.09
C TYR A 51 0.13 -6.61 10.29
N HIS A 52 1.22 -7.34 10.55
CA HIS A 52 1.27 -8.29 11.66
C HIS A 52 1.23 -7.61 13.04
N GLU A 53 1.64 -6.34 13.15
CA GLU A 53 1.48 -5.55 14.39
C GLU A 53 0.00 -5.22 14.66
N ILE A 54 -0.81 -5.02 13.62
CA ILE A 54 -2.20 -4.52 13.74
C ILE A 54 -3.28 -5.55 13.40
N LYS A 55 -2.92 -6.75 12.95
CA LYS A 55 -3.90 -7.71 12.42
C LYS A 55 -5.01 -8.10 13.40
N GLY A 56 -4.76 -7.99 14.71
CA GLY A 56 -5.77 -8.20 15.76
C GLY A 56 -6.88 -7.14 15.79
N ASN A 57 -6.68 -5.99 15.15
CA ASN A 57 -7.65 -4.91 15.06
C ASN A 57 -8.52 -5.00 13.79
N LEU A 58 -8.12 -5.83 12.83
CA LEU A 58 -8.80 -5.96 11.54
C LEU A 58 -10.04 -6.85 11.67
N LYS A 59 -11.13 -6.45 10.99
CA LYS A 59 -12.37 -7.23 10.93
C LYS A 59 -12.24 -8.42 9.98
N ASN A 60 -11.57 -8.22 8.85
CA ASN A 60 -11.20 -9.26 7.90
C ASN A 60 -9.71 -9.18 7.55
N PRO A 61 -8.83 -9.72 8.41
CA PRO A 61 -7.39 -9.72 8.19
C PRO A 61 -6.99 -10.38 6.85
N ARG A 62 -7.77 -11.36 6.38
CA ARG A 62 -7.50 -12.10 5.16
C ARG A 62 -7.77 -11.27 3.89
N ALA A 63 -8.85 -10.48 3.89
CA ALA A 63 -9.12 -9.53 2.81
C ALA A 63 -8.02 -8.47 2.72
N VAL A 64 -7.54 -7.97 3.87
CA VAL A 64 -6.43 -7.01 3.93
C VAL A 64 -5.13 -7.61 3.40
N LEU A 65 -4.79 -8.87 3.73
CA LEU A 65 -3.62 -9.53 3.15
C LEU A 65 -3.71 -9.64 1.63
N LEU A 66 -4.85 -10.12 1.11
CA LEU A 66 -5.05 -10.23 -0.34
C LEU A 66 -4.93 -8.85 -0.99
N ALA A 67 -5.53 -7.81 -0.41
CA ALA A 67 -5.39 -6.44 -0.90
C ALA A 67 -3.91 -5.97 -0.89
N ILE A 68 -3.15 -6.26 0.17
CA ILE A 68 -1.72 -5.91 0.26
C ILE A 68 -0.93 -6.53 -0.91
N PHE A 69 -1.16 -7.80 -1.23
CA PHE A 69 -0.50 -8.50 -2.33
C PHE A 69 -0.92 -7.95 -3.70
N PHE A 70 -2.20 -7.65 -3.89
CA PHE A 70 -2.74 -7.28 -5.20
C PHE A 70 -2.70 -5.77 -5.52
N GLN A 71 -2.57 -4.87 -4.54
CA GLN A 71 -2.68 -3.41 -4.76
C GLN A 71 -1.70 -2.83 -5.78
N ASN A 72 -0.53 -3.45 -5.93
CA ASN A 72 0.51 -3.07 -6.89
C ASN A 72 0.85 -4.26 -7.81
N PHE A 73 -0.11 -5.17 -8.06
CA PHE A 73 0.12 -6.31 -8.94
C PHE A 73 0.52 -5.82 -10.34
N GLU A 74 -0.34 -5.01 -10.94
CA GLU A 74 -0.02 -4.12 -12.05
C GLU A 74 0.41 -2.76 -11.48
N TYR A 75 1.60 -2.31 -11.86
CA TYR A 75 2.17 -1.04 -11.43
C TYR A 75 3.08 -0.49 -12.53
N ASP A 76 2.70 0.66 -13.11
CA ASP A 76 3.52 1.41 -14.05
C ASP A 76 3.33 2.92 -13.80
N PRO A 77 4.36 3.63 -13.27
CA PRO A 77 4.26 5.06 -12.99
C PRO A 77 4.13 5.93 -14.25
N LYS A 78 4.28 5.36 -15.46
CA LYS A 78 4.07 6.05 -16.75
C LYS A 78 2.64 5.92 -17.26
N ALA A 79 1.91 4.89 -16.83
CA ALA A 79 0.55 4.68 -17.26
C ALA A 79 -0.37 5.73 -16.64
N MET A 80 -1.43 6.10 -17.35
CA MET A 80 -2.56 6.72 -16.67
C MET A 80 -3.25 5.61 -15.89
N ASP A 81 -3.46 5.81 -14.59
CA ASP A 81 -4.05 4.81 -13.70
C ASP A 81 -5.34 4.26 -14.29
N ASP A 82 -5.34 2.97 -14.58
CA ASP A 82 -6.54 2.19 -14.85
C ASP A 82 -6.86 1.48 -13.54
N GLU A 83 -7.54 2.22 -12.66
CA GLU A 83 -7.77 1.88 -11.24
C GLU A 83 -8.41 0.49 -11.05
N ASP A 84 -9.00 -0.08 -12.10
CA ASP A 84 -9.68 -1.38 -12.08
C ASP A 84 -8.75 -2.58 -12.38
N LYS A 85 -7.52 -2.41 -12.90
CA LYS A 85 -6.67 -3.55 -13.30
C LYS A 85 -6.29 -4.48 -12.15
N ASN A 86 -5.95 -3.92 -10.99
CA ASN A 86 -5.58 -4.72 -9.83
C ASN A 86 -6.79 -5.46 -9.24
N VAL A 87 -7.98 -4.88 -9.36
CA VAL A 87 -9.26 -5.54 -9.04
C VAL A 87 -9.53 -6.68 -10.02
N ASP A 88 -9.22 -6.51 -11.30
CA ASP A 88 -9.39 -7.54 -12.33
C ASP A 88 -8.42 -8.72 -12.14
N HIS A 89 -7.16 -8.44 -11.78
CA HIS A 89 -6.19 -9.47 -11.43
C HIS A 89 -6.63 -10.27 -10.19
N PHE A 90 -7.05 -9.57 -9.13
CA PHE A 90 -7.61 -10.22 -7.95
C PHE A 90 -8.87 -11.04 -8.29
N THR A 91 -9.76 -10.50 -9.12
CA THR A 91 -10.97 -11.19 -9.57
C THR A 91 -10.65 -12.46 -10.35
N SER A 92 -9.62 -12.42 -11.19
CA SER A 92 -9.13 -13.58 -11.94
C SER A 92 -8.56 -14.65 -11.01
N PHE A 93 -7.74 -14.25 -10.03
CA PHE A 93 -7.26 -15.14 -8.97
C PHE A 93 -8.42 -15.77 -8.21
N ALA A 94 -9.36 -14.95 -7.72
CA ALA A 94 -10.51 -15.40 -6.95
C ALA A 94 -11.38 -16.40 -7.72
N ASN A 95 -11.58 -16.19 -9.02
CA ASN A 95 -12.31 -17.13 -9.87
C ASN A 95 -11.57 -18.46 -10.05
N GLN A 96 -10.25 -18.44 -10.22
CA GLN A 96 -9.46 -19.67 -10.38
C GLN A 96 -9.33 -20.44 -9.07
N ALA A 97 -9.28 -19.73 -7.94
CA ALA A 97 -9.21 -20.30 -6.60
C ALA A 97 -10.59 -20.68 -6.02
N ASP A 98 -11.65 -20.64 -6.84
CA ASP A 98 -13.03 -20.95 -6.46
C ASP A 98 -13.58 -20.14 -5.26
N ILE A 99 -13.09 -18.91 -5.07
CA ILE A 99 -13.63 -17.98 -4.07
C ILE A 99 -15.02 -17.51 -4.55
N PRO A 100 -16.11 -17.78 -3.79
CA PRO A 100 -17.46 -17.45 -4.22
C PRO A 100 -17.63 -15.96 -4.53
N SER A 101 -18.37 -15.66 -5.60
CA SER A 101 -18.57 -14.28 -6.06
C SER A 101 -19.30 -13.39 -5.05
N ASP A 102 -20.11 -13.99 -4.18
CA ASP A 102 -20.87 -13.36 -3.09
C ASP A 102 -20.19 -13.48 -1.72
N SER A 103 -18.95 -13.99 -1.67
CA SER A 103 -18.19 -14.06 -0.42
C SER A 103 -17.74 -12.68 0.06
N LYS A 104 -17.82 -12.45 1.37
CA LYS A 104 -17.31 -11.23 2.00
C LYS A 104 -15.82 -11.01 1.75
N LEU A 105 -15.04 -12.09 1.70
CA LEU A 105 -13.61 -12.02 1.40
C LEU A 105 -13.35 -11.33 0.06
N ARG A 106 -14.09 -11.73 -0.98
CA ARG A 106 -13.97 -11.14 -2.31
C ARG A 106 -14.48 -9.70 -2.35
N GLU A 107 -15.66 -9.45 -1.78
CA GLU A 107 -16.24 -8.11 -1.72
C GLU A 107 -15.31 -7.12 -1.02
N GLU A 108 -14.85 -7.45 0.18
CA GLU A 108 -14.02 -6.57 1.00
C GLU A 108 -12.63 -6.37 0.39
N THR A 109 -12.02 -7.41 -0.21
CA THR A 109 -10.74 -7.24 -0.93
C THR A 109 -10.89 -6.28 -2.11
N CYS A 110 -11.96 -6.40 -2.90
CA CYS A 110 -12.23 -5.47 -4.00
C CYS A 110 -12.46 -4.03 -3.50
N VAL A 111 -13.15 -3.85 -2.37
CA VAL A 111 -13.34 -2.52 -1.75
C VAL A 111 -11.99 -1.91 -1.33
N LEU A 112 -11.11 -2.71 -0.72
CA LEU A 112 -9.77 -2.28 -0.31
C LEU A 112 -8.91 -1.89 -1.52
N LEU A 113 -8.90 -2.70 -2.58
CA LEU A 113 -8.15 -2.38 -3.80
C LEU A 113 -8.65 -1.09 -4.46
N LYS A 114 -9.96 -0.85 -4.46
CA LYS A 114 -10.53 0.39 -5.00
C LYS A 114 -10.22 1.61 -4.14
N VAL A 115 -10.24 1.47 -2.80
CA VAL A 115 -9.93 2.61 -1.93
C VAL A 115 -8.46 3.02 -2.03
N ALA A 116 -7.55 2.09 -2.38
CA ALA A 116 -6.13 2.38 -2.60
C ALA A 116 -5.91 3.58 -3.53
N ALA A 117 -6.63 3.64 -4.66
CA ALA A 117 -6.52 4.72 -5.65
C ALA A 117 -6.97 6.08 -5.12
N THR A 118 -7.81 6.11 -4.08
CA THR A 118 -8.30 7.38 -3.49
C THR A 118 -7.33 7.98 -2.49
N HIS A 119 -6.38 7.18 -1.98
CA HIS A 119 -5.38 7.51 -0.97
C HIS A 119 -5.89 8.23 0.30
N SER A 120 -7.21 8.26 0.53
CA SER A 120 -7.82 8.97 1.68
C SER A 120 -9.31 8.65 1.84
N THR A 121 -9.77 8.70 3.08
CA THR A 121 -11.20 8.65 3.47
C THR A 121 -11.60 9.92 4.25
N ASP A 122 -12.86 10.03 4.64
CA ASP A 122 -13.33 11.14 5.49
C ASP A 122 -12.58 11.22 6.83
N ALA A 123 -12.15 10.08 7.38
CA ALA A 123 -11.34 10.05 8.62
C ALA A 123 -9.96 10.71 8.46
N HIS A 124 -9.45 10.81 7.24
CA HIS A 124 -8.22 11.55 6.94
C HIS A 124 -8.50 13.06 6.79
N LYS A 125 -9.67 13.39 6.24
CA LYS A 125 -10.06 14.75 5.82
C LYS A 125 -10.69 15.58 6.94
N VAL A 126 -11.21 14.96 7.99
CA VAL A 126 -11.82 15.66 9.15
C VAL A 126 -10.86 15.61 10.34
N GLY A 127 -10.28 16.76 10.70
CA GLY A 127 -9.30 16.86 11.78
C GLY A 127 -9.80 16.29 13.11
N GLY A 128 -9.00 15.41 13.73
CA GLY A 128 -9.35 14.75 14.99
C GLY A 128 -10.36 13.60 14.88
N ALA A 129 -10.92 13.33 13.69
CA ALA A 129 -11.70 12.11 13.46
C ALA A 129 -10.77 10.89 13.45
N TYR A 130 -11.28 9.75 13.91
CA TYR A 130 -10.60 8.47 13.84
C TYR A 130 -11.42 7.50 13.00
N GLY A 131 -10.73 6.72 12.17
CA GLY A 131 -11.28 5.55 11.49
C GLY A 131 -11.01 4.27 12.28
N GLY A 132 -11.85 3.25 12.08
CA GLY A 132 -11.68 1.93 12.70
C GLY A 132 -12.10 0.76 11.82
N ASP A 133 -12.41 1.04 10.55
CA ASP A 133 -12.68 0.02 9.53
C ASP A 133 -11.39 -0.38 8.79
N ASP A 134 -11.37 -1.57 8.21
CA ASP A 134 -10.20 -2.14 7.53
C ASP A 134 -9.65 -1.25 6.40
N VAL A 135 -10.52 -0.46 5.74
CA VAL A 135 -10.11 0.55 4.74
C VAL A 135 -9.15 1.60 5.34
N HIS A 136 -9.33 1.97 6.61
CA HIS A 136 -8.48 2.94 7.28
C HIS A 136 -7.11 2.34 7.59
N TYR A 137 -7.09 1.13 8.17
CA TYR A 137 -5.85 0.42 8.44
C TYR A 137 -5.08 0.12 7.15
N PHE A 138 -5.76 -0.26 6.08
CA PHE A 138 -5.13 -0.56 4.79
C PHE A 138 -4.45 0.66 4.17
N LEU A 139 -5.09 1.83 4.18
CA LEU A 139 -4.47 3.06 3.72
C LEU A 139 -3.32 3.50 4.63
N ASP A 140 -3.47 3.39 5.95
CA ASP A 140 -2.41 3.71 6.90
C ASP A 140 -1.18 2.80 6.73
N LEU A 141 -1.39 1.52 6.41
CA LEU A 141 -0.33 0.57 6.06
C LEU A 141 0.44 1.00 4.79
N ASP A 142 -0.25 1.57 3.81
CA ASP A 142 0.37 2.10 2.59
C ASP A 142 1.21 3.35 2.87
N MET A 143 0.74 4.21 3.77
CA MET A 143 1.40 5.46 4.14
C MET A 143 2.43 5.32 5.26
N ALA A 144 2.56 4.14 5.88
CA ALA A 144 3.40 3.92 7.06
C ALA A 144 4.87 4.34 6.86
N VAL A 145 5.40 4.17 5.66
CA VAL A 145 6.77 4.56 5.28
C VAL A 145 7.04 6.04 5.53
N LEU A 146 6.02 6.90 5.45
CA LEU A 146 6.16 8.34 5.67
C LEU A 146 6.63 8.63 7.10
N GLY A 147 6.14 7.87 8.09
CA GLY A 147 6.53 8.00 9.50
C GLY A 147 7.74 7.18 9.91
N SER A 148 8.49 6.62 8.96
CA SER A 148 9.72 5.88 9.26
C SER A 148 10.85 6.80 9.77
N SER A 149 11.97 6.21 10.21
CA SER A 149 13.14 6.99 10.63
C SER A 149 13.64 7.90 9.48
N PRO A 150 14.30 9.04 9.76
CA PRO A 150 14.80 9.93 8.71
C PRO A 150 15.70 9.24 7.68
N ASP A 151 16.52 8.28 8.11
CA ASP A 151 17.40 7.51 7.22
C ASP A 151 16.59 6.58 6.30
N SER A 152 15.62 5.85 6.86
CA SER A 152 14.70 5.00 6.08
C SER A 152 13.85 5.81 5.11
N TYR A 153 13.38 6.99 5.53
CA TYR A 153 12.64 7.90 4.68
C TYR A 153 13.52 8.45 3.55
N ALA A 154 14.79 8.74 3.80
CA ALA A 154 15.73 9.15 2.76
C ALA A 154 15.92 8.05 1.71
N GLU A 155 16.08 6.79 2.11
CA GLU A 155 16.12 5.65 1.19
C GLU A 155 14.82 5.50 0.39
N TYR A 156 13.67 5.65 1.05
CA TYR A 156 12.36 5.65 0.40
C TYR A 156 12.27 6.70 -0.72
N ARG A 157 12.70 7.94 -0.45
CA ARG A 157 12.69 9.01 -1.46
C ARG A 157 13.52 8.68 -2.69
N GLU A 158 14.75 8.18 -2.48
CA GLU A 158 15.63 7.79 -3.59
C GLU A 158 15.03 6.64 -4.40
N ARG A 159 14.45 5.65 -3.73
CA ARG A 159 13.75 4.53 -4.38
C ARG A 159 12.54 5.01 -5.17
N ILE A 160 11.73 5.92 -4.65
CA ILE A 160 10.61 6.52 -5.41
C ILE A 160 11.14 7.34 -6.59
N ARG A 161 12.20 8.14 -6.42
CA ARG A 161 12.81 8.90 -7.53
C ARG A 161 13.22 7.98 -8.68
N GLY A 162 13.73 6.78 -8.37
CA GLY A 162 14.08 5.74 -9.33
C GLY A 162 12.91 5.26 -10.19
N GLU A 163 11.70 5.11 -9.63
CA GLU A 163 10.52 4.66 -10.39
C GLU A 163 10.09 5.70 -11.43
N TYR A 164 10.33 6.98 -11.13
CA TYR A 164 10.08 8.11 -12.00
C TYR A 164 11.31 8.54 -12.83
N TYR A 165 12.28 7.64 -13.09
CA TYR A 165 13.52 7.95 -13.83
C TYR A 165 13.28 8.59 -15.22
N PHE A 166 12.12 8.36 -15.82
CA PHE A 166 11.74 8.88 -17.14
C PHE A 166 11.35 10.36 -17.12
N LEU A 167 11.10 10.94 -15.94
CA LEU A 167 10.84 12.36 -15.78
C LEU A 167 12.14 13.15 -15.64
N SER A 168 12.19 14.30 -16.31
CA SER A 168 13.23 15.30 -16.05
C SER A 168 13.17 15.79 -14.60
N GLU A 169 14.31 16.22 -14.06
CA GLU A 169 14.40 16.66 -12.67
C GLU A 169 13.41 17.77 -12.30
N PRO A 170 13.19 18.82 -13.11
CA PRO A 170 12.19 19.85 -12.80
C PRO A 170 10.76 19.30 -12.78
N MET A 171 10.43 18.36 -13.67
CA MET A 171 9.10 17.76 -13.73
C MET A 171 8.84 16.86 -12.52
N TYR A 172 9.79 16.00 -12.17
CA TYR A 172 9.68 15.16 -10.98
C TYR A 172 9.52 16.01 -9.72
N THR A 173 10.39 17.01 -9.54
CA THR A 173 10.37 17.91 -8.38
C THR A 173 9.01 18.59 -8.23
N ALA A 174 8.46 19.15 -9.31
CA ALA A 174 7.16 19.81 -9.29
C ALA A 174 6.01 18.86 -8.91
N LEU A 175 6.00 17.64 -9.46
CA LEU A 175 4.98 16.62 -9.13
C LEU A 175 5.12 16.13 -7.70
N ARG A 176 6.35 15.85 -7.25
CA ARG A 176 6.64 15.38 -5.89
C ARG A 176 6.27 16.42 -4.85
N LEU A 177 6.65 17.69 -5.06
CA LEU A 177 6.23 18.80 -4.18
C LEU A 177 4.72 18.89 -4.05
N LYS A 178 3.96 18.73 -5.15
CA LYS A 178 2.49 18.74 -5.11
C LYS A 178 1.94 17.62 -4.21
N VAL A 179 2.47 16.41 -4.31
CA VAL A 179 2.06 15.27 -3.47
C VAL A 179 2.37 15.56 -1.99
N LEU A 180 3.59 16.00 -1.68
CA LEU A 180 4.02 16.29 -0.31
C LEU A 180 3.22 17.43 0.32
N GLN A 181 2.96 18.50 -0.44
CA GLN A 181 2.13 19.62 0.00
C GLN A 181 0.69 19.18 0.26
N ASN A 182 0.13 18.27 -0.55
CA ASN A 182 -1.18 17.69 -0.27
C ASN A 182 -1.18 16.94 1.07
N PHE A 183 -0.17 16.11 1.36
CA PHE A 183 -0.06 15.44 2.66
C PHE A 183 0.00 16.42 3.84
N LEU A 184 0.74 17.53 3.71
CA LEU A 184 0.79 18.55 4.76
C LEU A 184 -0.56 19.25 4.99
N GLN A 185 -1.42 19.31 3.97
CA GLN A 185 -2.76 19.88 4.06
C GLN A 185 -3.81 18.91 4.60
N ILE A 186 -3.57 17.59 4.53
CA ILE A 186 -4.49 16.60 5.10
C ILE A 186 -4.44 16.70 6.63
N PRO A 187 -5.61 16.86 7.31
CA PRO A 187 -5.65 17.01 8.76
C PRO A 187 -5.08 15.83 9.54
N ASN A 188 -5.30 14.60 9.07
CA ASN A 188 -4.73 13.40 9.66
C ASN A 188 -4.09 12.55 8.54
N ILE A 189 -2.77 12.46 8.53
CA ILE A 189 -2.06 11.60 7.56
C ILE A 189 -2.45 10.15 7.81
N PHE A 190 -2.59 9.76 9.08
CA PHE A 190 -3.07 8.44 9.47
C PHE A 190 -4.47 8.53 10.07
N ALA A 191 -5.40 7.70 9.57
CA ALA A 191 -6.79 7.70 10.03
C ALA A 191 -7.01 6.95 11.35
N THR A 192 -6.22 5.91 11.62
CA THR A 192 -6.37 5.06 12.81
C THR A 192 -5.55 5.60 13.98
N ILE A 193 -5.98 5.31 15.20
CA ILE A 193 -5.32 5.82 16.41
C ILE A 193 -3.92 5.25 16.55
N GLU A 194 -3.73 3.97 16.26
CA GLU A 194 -2.47 3.24 16.41
C GLU A 194 -1.38 3.79 15.50
N PHE A 195 -1.70 4.08 14.23
CA PHE A 195 -0.74 4.67 13.30
C PHE A 195 -0.54 6.16 13.58
N ARG A 196 -1.60 6.90 13.91
CA ARG A 196 -1.50 8.33 14.19
C ARG A 196 -0.57 8.62 15.37
N GLU A 197 -0.77 7.93 16.50
CA GLU A 197 0.06 8.14 17.69
C GLU A 197 1.53 7.73 17.45
N LYS A 198 1.77 6.71 16.62
CA LYS A 198 3.11 6.17 16.37
C LYS A 198 3.89 6.93 15.30
N LEU A 199 3.22 7.41 14.24
CA LEU A 199 3.87 7.80 12.98
C LEU A 199 3.58 9.23 12.50
N GLU A 200 2.49 9.87 12.94
CA GLU A 200 2.04 11.15 12.37
C GLU A 200 3.08 12.27 12.54
N GLU A 201 3.66 12.41 13.74
CA GLU A 201 4.66 13.44 14.02
C GLU A 201 5.90 13.27 13.13
N GLN A 202 6.45 12.06 13.09
CA GLN A 202 7.63 11.76 12.28
C GLN A 202 7.33 11.92 10.78
N ALA A 203 6.14 11.53 10.32
CA ALA A 203 5.72 11.69 8.93
C ALA A 203 5.70 13.16 8.51
N ARG A 204 5.13 14.03 9.35
CA ARG A 204 5.11 15.48 9.07
C ARG A 204 6.52 16.08 9.05
N GLN A 205 7.40 15.66 9.96
CA GLN A 205 8.80 16.11 9.96
C GLN A 205 9.54 15.67 8.68
N ASN A 206 9.40 14.40 8.29
CA ASN A 206 10.01 13.85 7.08
C ASN A 206 9.52 14.55 5.82
N ILE A 207 8.20 14.73 5.68
CA ILE A 207 7.59 15.41 4.54
C ILE A 207 8.04 16.88 4.47
N GLN A 208 8.02 17.60 5.60
CA GLN A 208 8.44 19.00 5.67
C GLN A 208 9.91 19.16 5.26
N ALA A 209 10.80 18.28 5.76
CA ALA A 209 12.22 18.29 5.39
C ALA A 209 12.44 18.00 3.90
N GLU A 210 11.65 17.11 3.30
CA GLU A 210 11.70 16.87 1.85
C GLU A 210 11.19 18.07 1.04
N VAL A 211 10.12 18.73 1.48
CA VAL A 211 9.63 19.95 0.84
C VAL A 211 10.70 21.04 0.84
N GLU A 212 11.40 21.23 1.96
CA GLU A 212 12.50 22.21 2.07
C GLU A 212 13.70 21.86 1.20
N LEU A 213 14.00 20.58 1.01
CA LEU A 213 15.06 20.11 0.12
C LEU A 213 14.74 20.36 -1.36
N LEU A 214 13.47 20.27 -1.74
CA LEU A 214 12.99 20.35 -3.13
C LEU A 214 12.57 21.76 -3.56
N SER A 215 12.40 22.69 -2.63
CA SER A 215 11.98 24.09 -2.87
C SER A 215 13.15 25.00 -3.20
#